data_AF-A0A5K0YGF5-F1
#
_entry.id   AF-A0A5K0YGF5-F1
#
_cell.length_a   1.000
_cell.length_b   1.000
_cell.length_c   1.000
_cell.angle_alpha   90.00
_cell.angle_beta   90.00
_cell.angle_gamma   90.00
#
_symmetry.space_group_name_H-M   'P 1'
#
loop_
_entity.id
_entity.type
_entity.pdbx_description
1 polymer ?
#
loop_
_entity_poly.entity_id
_entity_poly.type
_entity_poly.pdbx_seq_one_letter_code
_entity_poly.pdbx_strand_id
1 'polypeptide(L)' 'IEDLKQLCKLGSRAPGHPENEVTAGVEVTT' A
#
# COMPACT_ATOMS: atom_id res chain seq x y z
N ILE A 1 3.64 11.12 2.47
CA ILE A 1 4.97 10.57 2.80
C ILE A 1 4.93 9.67 4.04
N GLU A 2 4.02 9.91 5.00
CA GLU A 2 3.87 9.06 6.19
C GLU A 2 3.63 7.59 5.85
N ASP A 3 2.77 7.29 4.87
CA ASP A 3 2.49 5.91 4.44
C ASP A 3 3.72 5.21 3.88
N LEU A 4 4.55 5.93 3.11
CA LEU A 4 5.80 5.39 2.55
C LEU A 4 6.82 5.03 3.65
N LYS A 5 6.80 5.74 4.80
CA LYS A 5 7.63 5.36 5.96
C LYS A 5 7.17 4.05 6.59
N GLN A 6 5.93 3.64 6.37
CA GLN A 6 5.33 2.42 6.87
C GLN A 6 5.29 1.31 5.80
N LEU A 7 6.11 1.40 4.74
CA LEU A 7 6.17 0.39 3.70
C LEU A 7 6.37 -1.02 4.26
N CYS A 8 5.56 -1.97 3.81
CA CYS A 8 5.57 -3.38 4.23
C CYS A 8 5.34 -3.62 5.73
N LYS A 9 4.82 -2.65 6.47
CA LYS A 9 4.41 -2.84 7.86
C LYS A 9 2.99 -3.38 7.94
N LEU A 10 2.74 -4.24 8.92
CA LEU A 10 1.41 -4.81 9.15
C LEU A 10 0.40 -3.68 9.43
N GLY A 11 -0.70 -3.66 8.67
CA GLY A 11 -1.74 -2.61 8.76
C GLY A 11 -1.41 -1.30 8.03
N SER A 12 -0.30 -1.24 7.29
CA SER A 12 0.05 -0.08 6.46
C SER A 12 -0.80 0.02 5.20
N ARG A 13 -0.93 1.25 4.69
CA ARG A 13 -1.52 1.54 3.38
C ARG A 13 -0.52 1.49 2.22
N ALA A 14 0.75 1.19 2.53
CA ALA A 14 1.82 0.95 1.57
C ALA A 14 2.29 -0.51 1.70
N PRO A 15 1.57 -1.47 1.11
CA PRO A 15 1.99 -2.87 1.05
C PRO A 15 3.22 -3.07 0.18
N GLY A 16 3.81 -4.27 0.24
CA GLY A 16 5.05 -4.59 -0.49
C GLY A 16 4.88 -4.71 -2.00
N HIS A 17 3.67 -5.02 -2.45
CA HIS A 17 3.24 -4.94 -3.84
C HIS A 17 1.96 -4.10 -3.91
N PRO A 18 1.64 -3.46 -5.04
CA PRO A 18 0.43 -2.65 -5.18
C PRO A 18 -0.84 -3.48 -4.94
N GLU A 19 -1.69 -3.03 -4.02
CA GLU A 19 -3.00 -3.65 -3.72
C GLU A 19 -4.10 -2.59 -3.81
N ASN A 20 -5.14 -2.83 -4.62
CA ASN A 20 -6.18 -1.83 -4.93
C ASN A 20 -7.12 -1.53 -3.76
N GLU A 21 -7.40 -2.52 -2.91
CA GLU A 21 -8.26 -2.35 -1.72
C GLU A 21 -7.57 -1.53 -0.62
N VAL A 22 -6.24 -1.48 -0.64
CA VAL A 22 -5.43 -0.94 0.47
C VAL A 22 -4.73 0.36 0.08
N THR A 23 -4.30 0.47 -1.19
CA THR A 23 -3.52 1.59 -1.72
C THR A 23 -4.38 2.45 -2.64
N ALA A 24 -4.63 3.69 -2.24
CA ALA A 24 -5.44 4.61 -3.05
C ALA A 24 -4.75 4.90 -4.40
N GLY A 25 -5.52 4.80 -5.49
CA GLY A 25 -5.03 5.05 -6.85
C GLY A 25 -4.41 3.83 -7.55
N VAL A 26 -4.34 2.68 -6.88
CA VAL A 26 -4.02 1.40 -7.53
C VAL A 26 -5.30 0.82 -8.13
N GLU A 27 -5.31 0.62 -9.45
CA GLU A 27 -6.50 0.11 -10.15
C GLU A 27 -6.65 -1.41 -9.98
N VAL A 28 -5.53 -2.13 -9.97
CA VAL A 28 -5.48 -3.59 -9.92
C VAL A 28 -4.38 -4.05 -8.97
N THR A 29 -4.65 -5.12 -8.24
CA THR A 29 -3.66 -5.81 -7.41
C THR A 29 -2.79 -6.71 -8.28
N THR A 30 -1.46 -6.64 -8.12
CA THR A 30 -0.48 -7.41 -8.91
C THR A 30 0.50 -8.18 -8.06
#